data_AF-A0A803LFQ0-F1
#
_entry.id   AF-A0A803LFQ0-F1
#
_cell.length_a   1.000
_cell.length_b   1.000
_cell.length_c   1.000
_cell.angle_alpha   90.00
_cell.angle_beta   90.00
_cell.angle_gamma   90.00
#
_symmetry.space_group_name_H-M   'P 1'
#
loop_
_entity.id
_entity.type
_entity.pdbx_description
1 polymer ?
#
loop_
_entity_poly.entity_id
_entity_poly.type
_entity_poly.pdbx_seq_one_letter_code
_entity_poly.pdbx_strand_id
1 'polypeptide(L)'
;MQLIGPPILRRCLLPHSLPAGKPPNPTTKQPLTVPQNPCAQLFFAINPKTSPENLIELLDKAWEYDPSTTLKLICYLRTLRKERLSCKEGFYVAALWLHKNHPLTLACNLRDLASSGTLRDFAEILYRLVKEGDNTGSFRLSREDEKMEIARRAVCKYVQDPAYRFLHERVSDLFAELLRSDVETLNSSNAEALSFAARDCPSIDSSCDRYTLLCKSIAKKVFPRESDPNYEGIEDIHYAYRVRNRLRKEVLGPLRIALGKETQGRLAGSDKQVQDSTLFFMKKAYQKMLKTKDTASKLRYYQMISSMFLKTNGELRYFSSTPLSIIASLKEENIGVKELEWRHMVQAFSSTGKLRSSLAVCDISDKMKDTTKDVCISMGLLISELSNDWWKGTVYGFHQLPKLCKIEGEDLQSKVNFMKQLKCTERVNIETILNQVLQTAVAQKLHKQEMVERIFVFTNKEFRKAVNSSWGWNYRAVWKNYQKFGYDQVPEIVFWNIEGINDGPPTIKAVFHNRLLTINGFSRSLFAFFLHDDAVWRSAEIKSVTTAEDVMRITLSGKEYQNLAVLD
;
A
#
# COMPACT_ATOMS: atom_id res chain seq x y z
N MET A 1 28.96 -54.96 -31.04
CA MET A 1 28.45 -53.75 -30.35
C MET A 1 27.00 -54.01 -29.97
N GLN A 2 26.75 -54.15 -28.67
CA GLN A 2 25.42 -54.23 -28.07
C GLN A 2 24.74 -52.85 -28.14
N LEU A 3 23.42 -52.83 -28.32
CA LEU A 3 22.48 -52.27 -27.34
C LEU A 3 21.07 -52.81 -27.68
N ILE A 4 20.73 -53.84 -26.93
CA ILE A 4 19.45 -54.55 -26.91
C ILE A 4 18.48 -53.69 -26.09
N GLY A 5 17.24 -53.58 -26.57
CA GLY A 5 16.15 -52.87 -25.90
C GLY A 5 15.86 -53.40 -24.48
N PRO A 6 15.14 -52.62 -23.65
CA PRO A 6 14.97 -52.96 -22.25
C PRO A 6 14.10 -54.22 -22.07
N PRO A 7 14.55 -55.23 -21.30
CA PRO A 7 13.74 -56.38 -20.94
C PRO A 7 12.83 -56.05 -19.74
N ILE A 8 11.63 -56.59 -19.81
CA ILE A 8 10.62 -56.64 -18.74
C ILE A 8 11.14 -57.54 -17.60
N LEU A 9 11.05 -57.07 -16.34
CA LEU A 9 11.25 -57.91 -15.15
C LEU A 9 9.99 -57.99 -14.28
N ARG A 10 9.66 -59.24 -13.93
CA ARG A 10 8.52 -59.70 -13.15
C ARG A 10 8.62 -59.35 -11.66
N ARG A 11 7.43 -59.26 -11.03
CA ARG A 11 7.14 -59.27 -9.58
C ARG A 11 8.14 -60.07 -8.72
N CYS A 12 8.70 -59.41 -7.71
CA CYS A 12 9.13 -60.00 -6.44
C CYS A 12 8.41 -59.25 -5.30
N LEU A 13 7.85 -60.00 -4.36
CA LEU A 13 7.13 -59.53 -3.17
C LEU A 13 8.09 -59.39 -1.97
N LEU A 14 7.69 -58.51 -1.03
CA LEU A 14 8.10 -58.31 0.38
C LEU A 14 9.24 -57.29 0.65
N PRO A 15 9.29 -56.64 1.85
CA PRO A 15 8.37 -56.63 2.98
C PRO A 15 7.89 -55.22 3.43
N HIS A 16 6.78 -55.21 4.17
CA HIS A 16 6.34 -54.07 4.99
C HIS A 16 7.42 -53.66 6.00
N SER A 17 7.71 -52.36 6.03
CA SER A 17 8.26 -51.51 7.13
C SER A 17 9.50 -50.73 6.71
N LEU A 18 9.31 -49.46 6.36
CA LEU A 18 10.38 -48.46 6.35
C LEU A 18 10.47 -47.84 7.75
N PRO A 19 11.66 -47.75 8.36
CA PRO A 19 11.85 -47.12 9.65
C PRO A 19 11.49 -45.63 9.56
N ALA A 20 10.85 -45.11 10.60
CA ALA A 20 10.47 -43.70 10.73
C ALA A 20 11.70 -42.80 10.54
N GLY A 21 11.90 -42.31 9.31
CA GLY A 21 12.87 -41.28 9.00
C GLY A 21 12.47 -40.02 9.75
N LYS A 22 13.40 -39.49 10.55
CA LYS A 22 13.28 -38.16 11.16
C LYS A 22 12.82 -37.17 10.09
N PRO A 23 11.88 -36.26 10.39
CA PRO A 23 11.47 -35.24 9.44
C PRO A 23 12.70 -34.48 8.95
N PRO A 24 12.78 -34.13 7.65
CA PRO A 24 13.91 -33.36 7.14
C PRO A 24 14.04 -32.10 8.00
N ASN A 25 15.26 -31.88 8.50
CA ASN A 25 15.60 -30.62 9.16
C ASN A 25 15.12 -29.50 8.24
N PRO A 26 14.28 -28.57 8.70
CA PRO A 26 13.91 -27.44 7.87
C PRO A 26 15.22 -26.75 7.52
N THR A 27 15.58 -26.78 6.24
CA THR A 27 16.63 -25.94 5.66
C THR A 27 16.55 -24.60 6.35
N THR A 28 17.62 -24.19 7.00
CA THR A 28 17.77 -22.94 7.73
C THR A 28 17.52 -21.81 6.75
N LYS A 29 16.26 -21.47 6.51
CA LYS A 29 15.86 -20.29 5.73
C LYS A 29 16.34 -19.11 6.54
N GLN A 30 17.30 -18.39 5.96
CA GLN A 30 17.95 -17.23 6.54
C GLN A 30 16.93 -16.19 7.02
N PRO A 31 17.28 -15.35 8.01
CA PRO A 31 16.33 -14.44 8.63
C PRO A 31 15.82 -13.39 7.62
N LEU A 32 14.55 -13.02 7.77
CA LEU A 32 13.82 -11.95 7.06
C LEU A 32 14.34 -10.53 7.35
N THR A 33 15.66 -10.33 7.41
CA THR A 33 16.27 -9.11 7.97
C THR A 33 16.70 -8.06 6.94
N VAL A 34 16.86 -8.40 5.66
CA VAL A 34 17.26 -7.46 4.60
C VAL A 34 16.51 -7.82 3.31
N PRO A 35 15.94 -6.83 2.57
CA PRO A 35 15.35 -7.10 1.25
C PRO A 35 16.41 -7.74 0.35
N GLN A 36 16.13 -8.89 -0.29
CA GLN A 36 17.09 -9.51 -1.21
C GLN A 36 17.14 -8.80 -2.56
N ASN A 37 16.02 -8.20 -2.97
CA ASN A 37 15.88 -7.44 -4.21
C ASN A 37 16.58 -6.06 -4.13
N PRO A 38 17.52 -5.73 -5.04
CA PRO A 38 18.23 -4.45 -5.06
C PRO A 38 17.35 -3.21 -5.14
N CYS A 39 16.26 -3.23 -5.92
CA CYS A 39 15.30 -2.13 -5.97
C CYS A 39 14.59 -1.96 -4.61
N ALA A 40 14.23 -3.05 -3.95
CA ALA A 40 13.63 -2.99 -2.60
C ALA A 40 14.65 -2.48 -1.56
N GLN A 41 15.94 -2.84 -1.70
CA GLN A 41 17.01 -2.28 -0.86
C GLN A 41 17.12 -0.77 -1.07
N LEU A 42 17.18 -0.29 -2.31
CA LEU A 42 17.17 1.13 -2.65
C LEU A 42 15.94 1.83 -2.04
N PHE A 43 14.73 1.29 -2.26
CA PHE A 43 13.48 1.84 -1.71
C PHE A 43 13.54 2.07 -0.19
N PHE A 44 14.05 1.11 0.58
CA PHE A 44 14.15 1.23 2.05
C PHE A 44 15.37 1.99 2.54
N ALA A 45 16.46 2.02 1.76
CA ALA A 45 17.69 2.74 2.08
C ALA A 45 17.55 4.25 1.87
N ILE A 46 16.65 4.69 0.98
CA ILE A 46 16.34 6.11 0.75
C ILE A 46 15.87 6.75 2.06
N ASN A 47 16.74 7.59 2.62
CA ASN A 47 16.47 8.44 3.78
C ASN A 47 17.35 9.71 3.73
N PRO A 48 17.00 10.77 4.48
CA PRO A 48 17.76 12.01 4.57
C PRO A 48 19.27 11.93 4.86
N LYS A 49 19.76 10.81 5.37
CA LYS A 49 21.14 10.61 5.82
C LYS A 49 21.96 9.77 4.84
N THR A 50 21.36 9.29 3.75
CA THR A 50 22.08 8.52 2.72
C THR A 50 23.06 9.45 2.00
N SER A 51 24.35 9.10 1.98
CA SER A 51 25.34 9.87 1.25
C SER A 51 25.16 9.74 -0.27
N PRO A 52 25.59 10.73 -1.07
CA PRO A 52 25.51 10.66 -2.53
C PRO A 52 26.19 9.43 -3.12
N GLU A 53 27.35 9.03 -2.59
CA GLU A 53 28.14 7.89 -3.07
C GLU A 53 27.39 6.57 -2.86
N ASN A 54 26.81 6.39 -1.66
CA ASN A 54 26.01 5.20 -1.36
C ASN A 54 24.73 5.16 -2.19
N LEU A 55 24.14 6.32 -2.50
CA LEU A 55 22.96 6.39 -3.37
C LEU A 55 23.30 5.95 -4.80
N ILE A 56 24.43 6.40 -5.35
CA ILE A 56 24.92 5.99 -6.67
C ILE A 56 25.14 4.48 -6.71
N GLU A 57 25.83 3.89 -5.73
CA GLU A 57 26.08 2.43 -5.70
C GLU A 57 24.76 1.62 -5.65
N LEU A 58 23.76 2.11 -4.90
CA LEU A 58 22.45 1.48 -4.86
C LEU A 58 21.67 1.66 -6.16
N LEU A 59 21.83 2.79 -6.86
CA LEU A 59 21.23 3.01 -8.18
C LEU A 59 21.85 2.08 -9.22
N ASP A 60 23.17 1.90 -9.23
CA ASP A 60 23.84 0.98 -10.15
C ASP A 60 23.30 -0.45 -9.99
N LYS A 61 23.26 -0.96 -8.75
CA LYS A 61 22.73 -2.31 -8.46
C LYS A 61 21.24 -2.47 -8.76
N ALA A 62 20.45 -1.44 -8.48
CA ALA A 62 19.01 -1.47 -8.75
C ALA A 62 18.73 -1.41 -10.26
N TRP A 63 19.48 -0.58 -11.00
CA TRP A 63 19.33 -0.43 -12.44
C TRP A 63 19.72 -1.70 -13.19
N GLU A 64 20.84 -2.34 -12.82
CA GLU A 64 21.25 -3.62 -13.40
C GLU A 64 20.19 -4.71 -13.18
N TYR A 65 19.46 -4.65 -12.07
CA TYR A 65 18.40 -5.60 -11.75
C TYR A 65 17.07 -5.32 -12.47
N ASP A 66 16.56 -4.08 -12.39
CA ASP A 66 15.33 -3.65 -13.05
C ASP A 66 15.37 -2.12 -13.29
N PRO A 67 15.73 -1.70 -14.52
CA PRO A 67 15.77 -0.29 -14.91
C PRO A 67 14.43 0.44 -14.75
N SER A 68 13.31 -0.23 -15.05
CA SER A 68 11.97 0.37 -15.03
C SER A 68 11.56 0.70 -13.60
N THR A 69 11.72 -0.25 -12.68
CA THR A 69 11.44 -0.01 -11.26
C THR A 69 12.41 1.02 -10.68
N THR A 70 13.68 1.00 -11.10
CA THR A 70 14.68 1.98 -10.64
C THR A 70 14.33 3.39 -11.08
N LEU A 71 13.87 3.59 -12.32
CA LEU A 71 13.40 4.88 -12.81
C LEU A 71 12.21 5.40 -11.98
N LYS A 72 11.26 4.52 -11.62
CA LYS A 72 10.14 4.87 -10.73
C LYS A 72 10.62 5.27 -9.33
N LEU A 73 11.65 4.60 -8.80
CA LEU A 73 12.27 4.93 -7.52
C LEU A 73 12.97 6.29 -7.55
N ILE A 74 13.61 6.65 -8.66
CA ILE A 74 14.19 7.99 -8.87
C ILE A 74 13.08 9.05 -8.82
N CYS A 75 11.95 8.84 -9.50
CA CYS A 75 10.79 9.74 -9.41
C CYS A 75 10.25 9.83 -7.98
N TYR A 76 10.17 8.70 -7.27
CA TYR A 76 9.71 8.63 -5.88
C TYR A 76 10.57 9.46 -4.91
N LEU A 77 11.88 9.61 -5.15
CA LEU A 77 12.72 10.53 -4.34
C LEU A 77 12.17 11.95 -4.31
N ARG A 78 11.55 12.38 -5.40
CA ARG A 78 11.04 13.74 -5.57
C ARG A 78 9.66 13.97 -4.94
N THR A 79 8.85 12.92 -4.82
CA THR A 79 7.48 12.97 -4.26
C THR A 79 7.46 13.02 -2.73
N LEU A 80 8.56 12.66 -2.06
CA LEU A 80 8.73 12.67 -0.59
C LEU A 80 8.78 14.08 0.05
N ARG A 81 7.89 15.01 -0.35
CA ARG A 81 7.88 16.42 0.08
C ARG A 81 7.69 16.64 1.60
N LYS A 82 7.19 15.64 2.34
CA LYS A 82 7.02 15.71 3.81
C LYS A 82 8.31 15.36 4.58
N GLU A 83 9.29 14.71 3.94
CA GLU A 83 10.63 14.59 4.49
C GLU A 83 11.49 15.77 4.01
N ARG A 84 12.31 16.30 4.93
CA ARG A 84 13.08 17.55 4.82
C ARG A 84 13.92 17.65 3.52
N LEU A 85 14.45 18.86 3.25
CA LEU A 85 15.31 19.26 2.11
C LEU A 85 16.27 18.19 1.52
N SER A 86 16.77 17.23 2.29
CA SER A 86 17.73 16.21 1.85
C SER A 86 17.18 15.21 0.81
N CYS A 87 15.88 14.89 0.79
CA CYS A 87 15.33 13.99 -0.23
C CYS A 87 15.33 14.63 -1.63
N LYS A 88 15.23 15.97 -1.67
CA LYS A 88 15.37 16.76 -2.91
C LYS A 88 16.80 16.70 -3.46
N GLU A 89 17.80 16.73 -2.58
CA GLU A 89 19.20 16.56 -2.99
C GLU A 89 19.47 15.15 -3.51
N GLY A 90 18.91 14.11 -2.86
CA GLY A 90 18.98 12.74 -3.37
C GLY A 90 18.39 12.58 -4.77
N PHE A 91 17.27 13.26 -5.07
CA PHE A 91 16.71 13.30 -6.43
C PHE A 91 17.69 13.92 -7.43
N TYR A 92 18.35 15.04 -7.11
CA TYR A 92 19.31 15.64 -8.04
C TYR A 92 20.54 14.76 -8.26
N VAL A 93 21.06 14.11 -7.21
CA VAL A 93 22.14 13.12 -7.36
C VAL A 93 21.72 12.01 -8.31
N ALA A 94 20.51 11.47 -8.14
CA ALA A 94 19.98 10.42 -9.00
C ALA A 94 19.73 10.90 -10.45
N ALA A 95 19.26 12.14 -10.64
CA ALA A 95 19.05 12.71 -11.97
C ALA A 95 20.38 12.97 -12.71
N LEU A 96 21.42 13.41 -11.99
CA LEU A 96 22.77 13.58 -12.55
C LEU A 96 23.40 12.23 -12.91
N TRP A 97 23.22 11.22 -12.05
CA TRP A 97 23.58 9.83 -12.36
C TRP A 97 22.84 9.31 -13.61
N LEU A 98 21.54 9.57 -13.72
CA LEU A 98 20.74 9.17 -14.88
C LEU A 98 21.19 9.89 -16.15
N HIS A 99 21.55 11.18 -16.08
CA HIS A 99 22.11 11.91 -17.21
C HIS A 99 23.44 11.31 -17.68
N LYS A 100 24.31 10.94 -16.74
CA LYS A 100 25.63 10.40 -17.04
C LYS A 100 25.57 9.02 -17.70
N ASN A 101 24.68 8.15 -17.21
CA ASN A 101 24.63 6.75 -17.64
C ASN A 101 23.53 6.45 -18.68
N HIS A 102 22.37 7.11 -18.58
CA HIS A 102 21.17 6.88 -19.42
C HIS A 102 20.54 8.21 -19.88
N PRO A 103 21.26 9.04 -20.65
CA PRO A 103 20.85 10.42 -20.98
C PRO A 103 19.52 10.49 -21.72
N LEU A 104 19.22 9.51 -22.60
CA LEU A 104 17.96 9.45 -23.34
C LEU A 104 16.77 9.19 -22.41
N THR A 105 16.93 8.29 -21.43
CA THR A 105 15.90 8.04 -20.42
C THR A 105 15.54 9.32 -19.68
N LEU A 106 16.51 10.10 -19.21
CA LEU A 106 16.21 11.36 -18.50
C LEU A 106 15.47 12.37 -19.41
N ALA A 107 15.96 12.55 -20.64
CA ALA A 107 15.47 13.58 -21.55
C ALA A 107 14.07 13.27 -22.14
N CYS A 108 13.71 12.00 -22.30
CA CYS A 108 12.41 11.61 -22.84
C CYS A 108 11.29 11.56 -21.79
N ASN A 109 11.63 11.41 -20.50
CA ASN A 109 10.66 11.30 -19.41
C ASN A 109 10.38 12.63 -18.70
N LEU A 110 10.80 13.78 -19.25
CA LEU A 110 10.67 15.09 -18.59
C LEU A 110 9.21 15.43 -18.21
N ARG A 111 8.23 15.09 -19.05
CA ARG A 111 6.82 15.38 -18.78
C ARG A 111 6.31 14.58 -17.57
N ASP A 112 6.65 13.30 -17.49
CA ASP A 112 6.26 12.42 -16.39
C ASP A 112 7.03 12.74 -15.11
N LEU A 113 8.33 13.07 -15.20
CA LEU A 113 9.13 13.56 -14.07
C LEU A 113 8.57 14.86 -13.48
N ALA A 114 8.04 15.76 -14.32
CA ALA A 114 7.39 16.99 -13.85
C ALA A 114 6.13 16.70 -13.03
N SER A 115 5.43 15.59 -13.29
CA SER A 115 4.23 15.19 -12.56
C SER A 115 4.52 14.80 -11.10
N SER A 116 5.71 14.22 -10.86
CA SER A 116 6.25 13.89 -9.52
C SER A 116 6.94 15.08 -8.84
N GLY A 117 7.46 16.03 -9.64
CA GLY A 117 8.28 17.15 -9.19
C GLY A 117 7.71 18.52 -9.57
N THR A 118 8.58 19.38 -10.09
CA THR A 118 8.28 20.72 -10.61
C THR A 118 9.13 20.95 -11.86
N LEU A 119 8.67 21.77 -12.81
CA LEU A 119 9.45 22.07 -14.02
C LEU A 119 10.77 22.79 -13.70
N ARG A 120 10.85 23.46 -12.54
CA ARG A 120 12.06 24.10 -12.03
C ARG A 120 13.19 23.10 -11.81
N ASP A 121 12.87 21.85 -11.53
CA ASP A 121 13.87 20.81 -11.28
C ASP A 121 14.78 20.59 -12.50
N PHE A 122 14.25 20.74 -13.72
CA PHE A 122 15.04 20.59 -14.93
C PHE A 122 16.04 21.73 -15.15
N ALA A 123 15.63 22.96 -14.81
CA ALA A 123 16.52 24.11 -14.85
C ALA A 123 17.66 23.96 -13.80
N GLU A 124 17.35 23.40 -12.62
CA GLU A 124 18.34 23.07 -11.59
C GLU A 124 19.30 21.95 -12.03
N ILE A 125 18.80 20.90 -12.70
CA ILE A 125 19.64 19.82 -13.24
C ILE A 125 20.63 20.37 -14.27
N LEU A 126 20.16 21.17 -15.23
CA LEU A 126 21.02 21.82 -16.23
C LEU A 126 22.06 22.73 -15.56
N TYR A 127 21.65 23.50 -14.55
CA TYR A 127 22.56 24.35 -13.78
C TYR A 127 23.68 23.54 -13.10
N ARG A 128 23.33 22.42 -12.45
CA ARG A 128 24.31 21.55 -11.78
C ARG A 128 25.28 20.91 -12.76
N LEU A 129 24.81 20.46 -13.92
CA LEU A 129 25.67 19.89 -14.98
C LEU A 129 26.71 20.88 -15.53
N VAL A 130 26.36 22.17 -15.59
CA VAL A 130 27.32 23.22 -15.98
C VAL A 130 28.28 23.54 -14.82
N LYS A 131 27.82 23.41 -13.57
CA LYS A 131 28.61 23.73 -12.38
C LYS A 131 29.61 22.63 -11.98
N GLU A 132 29.35 21.35 -12.25
CA GLU A 132 30.25 20.23 -11.87
C GLU A 132 31.69 20.36 -12.42
N GLY A 133 31.93 21.19 -13.44
CA GLY A 133 33.26 21.51 -13.96
C GLY A 133 34.01 22.65 -13.24
N ASP A 134 33.45 23.21 -12.15
CA ASP A 134 33.98 24.38 -11.45
C ASP A 134 35.05 24.03 -10.41
N ASN A 135 36.23 23.60 -10.85
CA ASN A 135 37.40 23.39 -9.98
C ASN A 135 38.22 24.67 -9.74
N THR A 136 37.74 25.85 -10.16
CA THR A 136 38.39 27.12 -9.86
C THR A 136 38.21 27.48 -8.39
N GLY A 137 39.09 26.94 -7.56
CA GLY A 137 39.27 27.42 -6.20
C GLY A 137 39.49 28.93 -6.20
N SER A 138 38.58 29.66 -5.55
CA SER A 138 38.77 30.97 -4.91
C SER A 138 39.85 31.91 -5.50
N PHE A 139 39.86 32.15 -6.81
CA PHE A 139 40.49 33.33 -7.38
C PHE A 139 39.44 34.43 -7.50
N ARG A 140 39.69 35.58 -6.86
CA ARG A 140 38.80 36.75 -6.92
C ARG A 140 38.87 37.38 -8.32
N LEU A 141 38.13 36.81 -9.27
CA LEU A 141 37.86 37.43 -10.56
C LEU A 141 37.01 38.69 -10.37
N SER A 142 37.10 39.63 -11.31
CA SER A 142 36.14 40.74 -11.36
C SER A 142 34.74 40.19 -11.65
N ARG A 143 33.69 40.95 -11.31
CA ARG A 143 32.29 40.56 -11.59
C ARG A 143 32.00 40.38 -13.08
N GLU A 144 32.78 41.00 -13.96
CA GLU A 144 32.63 40.91 -15.41
C GLU A 144 33.32 39.65 -15.95
N ASP A 145 34.52 39.35 -15.47
CA ASP A 145 35.24 38.12 -15.82
C ASP A 145 34.51 36.86 -15.36
N GLU A 146 33.92 36.89 -14.16
CA GLU A 146 33.10 35.79 -13.64
C GLU A 146 31.88 35.52 -14.54
N LYS A 147 31.19 36.58 -14.98
CA LYS A 147 30.05 36.46 -15.91
C LYS A 147 30.49 35.91 -17.26
N MET A 148 31.62 36.38 -17.78
CA MET A 148 32.15 35.94 -19.07
C MET A 148 32.55 34.46 -19.03
N GLU A 149 33.18 34.02 -17.94
CA GLU A 149 33.57 32.61 -17.75
C GLU A 149 32.36 31.69 -17.61
N ILE A 150 31.33 32.10 -16.85
CA ILE A 150 30.06 31.34 -16.75
C ILE A 150 29.41 31.19 -18.13
N ALA A 151 29.33 32.28 -18.91
CA ALA A 151 28.74 32.25 -20.24
C ALA A 151 29.54 31.36 -21.20
N ARG A 152 30.88 31.47 -21.16
CA ARG A 152 31.78 30.63 -21.96
C ARG A 152 31.57 29.15 -21.62
N ARG A 153 31.48 28.80 -20.34
CA ARG A 153 31.25 27.42 -19.89
C ARG A 153 29.91 26.87 -20.33
N ALA A 154 28.84 27.65 -20.21
CA ALA A 154 27.51 27.27 -20.69
C ALA A 154 27.52 26.93 -22.19
N VAL A 155 28.17 27.77 -23.00
CA VAL A 155 28.32 27.57 -24.45
C VAL A 155 29.21 26.36 -24.75
N CYS A 156 30.38 26.23 -24.10
CA CYS A 156 31.27 25.09 -24.28
C CYS A 156 30.56 23.77 -23.95
N LYS A 157 29.84 23.70 -22.82
CA LYS A 157 29.07 22.52 -22.42
C LYS A 157 28.01 22.18 -23.47
N TYR A 158 27.27 23.18 -23.96
CA TYR A 158 26.26 22.97 -25.02
C TYR A 158 26.87 22.47 -26.35
N VAL A 159 28.06 22.95 -26.73
CA VAL A 159 28.70 22.56 -28.00
C VAL A 159 29.40 21.20 -27.90
N GLN A 160 30.08 20.94 -26.79
CA GLN A 160 30.99 19.79 -26.66
C GLN A 160 30.32 18.53 -26.11
N ASP A 161 29.20 18.66 -25.40
CA ASP A 161 28.49 17.55 -24.76
C ASP A 161 27.15 17.28 -25.44
N PRO A 162 27.06 16.28 -26.34
CA PRO A 162 25.83 15.97 -27.08
C PRO A 162 24.66 15.59 -26.17
N ALA A 163 24.94 14.91 -25.04
CA ALA A 163 23.91 14.50 -24.09
C ALA A 163 23.32 15.71 -23.36
N TYR A 164 24.18 16.62 -22.89
CA TYR A 164 23.73 17.89 -22.30
C TYR A 164 22.93 18.73 -23.30
N ARG A 165 23.41 18.85 -24.54
CA ARG A 165 22.71 19.57 -25.61
C ARG A 165 21.33 18.98 -25.85
N PHE A 166 21.21 17.66 -25.97
CA PHE A 166 19.93 17.00 -26.17
C PHE A 166 18.97 17.24 -25.01
N LEU A 167 19.43 17.11 -23.76
CA LEU A 167 18.62 17.41 -22.57
C LEU A 167 18.16 18.88 -22.56
N HIS A 168 19.06 19.82 -22.85
CA HIS A 168 18.76 21.25 -22.92
C HIS A 168 17.68 21.56 -23.97
N GLU A 169 17.80 20.95 -25.15
CA GLU A 169 16.81 21.07 -26.21
C GLU A 169 15.44 20.53 -25.78
N ARG A 170 15.40 19.33 -25.18
CA ARG A 170 14.15 18.72 -24.70
C ARG A 170 13.50 19.52 -23.56
N VAL A 171 14.29 20.07 -22.64
CA VAL A 171 13.78 20.94 -21.56
C VAL A 171 13.19 22.23 -22.15
N SER A 172 13.90 22.87 -23.09
CA SER A 172 13.40 24.09 -23.73
C SER A 172 12.17 23.85 -24.62
N ASP A 173 12.06 22.69 -25.29
CA ASP A 173 10.86 22.26 -26.01
C ASP A 173 9.66 22.18 -25.06
N LEU A 174 9.81 21.44 -23.95
CA LEU A 174 8.74 21.25 -22.98
C LEU A 174 8.23 22.58 -22.41
N PHE A 175 9.14 23.48 -22.05
CA PHE A 175 8.75 24.81 -21.59
C PHE A 175 8.03 25.60 -22.69
N ALA A 176 8.53 25.58 -23.93
CA ALA A 176 7.92 26.33 -25.02
C ALA A 176 6.51 25.79 -25.37
N GLU A 177 6.33 24.48 -25.43
CA GLU A 177 5.03 23.82 -25.65
C GLU A 177 4.02 24.22 -24.57
N LEU A 178 4.38 24.08 -23.29
CA LEU A 178 3.50 24.41 -22.18
C LEU A 178 3.16 25.90 -22.14
N LEU A 179 4.14 26.78 -22.38
CA LEU A 179 3.91 28.22 -22.41
C LEU A 179 2.99 28.66 -23.56
N ARG A 180 3.13 28.06 -24.75
CA ARG A 180 2.22 28.37 -25.87
C ARG A 180 0.78 27.95 -25.53
N SER A 181 0.62 26.72 -25.03
CA SER A 181 -0.69 26.21 -24.60
C SER A 181 -1.31 27.05 -23.47
N ASP A 182 -0.49 27.51 -22.51
CA ASP A 182 -0.94 28.37 -21.42
C ASP A 182 -1.41 29.75 -21.93
N VAL A 183 -0.72 30.34 -22.92
CA VAL A 183 -1.15 31.62 -23.53
C VAL A 183 -2.49 31.45 -24.25
N GLU A 184 -2.67 30.39 -25.02
CA GLU A 184 -3.94 30.07 -25.69
C GLU A 184 -5.08 29.90 -24.67
N THR A 185 -4.81 29.16 -23.59
CA THR A 185 -5.75 28.89 -22.50
C THR A 185 -6.13 30.17 -21.73
N LEU A 186 -5.17 31.06 -21.51
CA LEU A 186 -5.41 32.37 -20.88
C LEU A 186 -6.34 33.23 -21.76
N ASN A 187 -6.14 33.20 -23.08
CA ASN A 187 -6.96 33.94 -24.04
C ASN A 187 -8.39 33.39 -24.14
N SER A 188 -8.59 32.08 -23.94
CA SER A 188 -9.91 31.44 -23.93
C SER A 188 -10.65 31.53 -22.58
N SER A 189 -10.16 32.34 -21.63
CA SER A 189 -10.79 32.58 -20.31
C SER A 189 -10.99 31.34 -19.43
N ASN A 190 -10.22 30.26 -19.64
CA ASN A 190 -10.22 29.08 -18.78
C ASN A 190 -8.96 29.03 -17.92
N ALA A 191 -8.84 29.97 -16.97
CA ALA A 191 -7.66 30.11 -16.11
C ALA A 191 -7.36 28.84 -15.30
N GLU A 192 -8.38 28.03 -14.98
CA GLU A 192 -8.22 26.82 -14.18
C GLU A 192 -7.45 25.70 -14.91
N ALA A 193 -7.19 25.80 -16.21
CA ALA A 193 -6.39 24.81 -16.94
C ALA A 193 -4.90 25.17 -17.06
N LEU A 194 -4.45 26.31 -16.52
CA LEU A 194 -3.07 26.79 -16.68
C LEU A 194 -2.05 25.86 -16.03
N SER A 195 -0.98 25.58 -16.77
CA SER A 195 0.19 24.87 -16.26
C SER A 195 1.04 25.77 -15.35
N PHE A 196 1.95 25.17 -14.58
CA PHE A 196 2.92 25.92 -13.78
C PHE A 196 4.18 26.36 -14.54
N ALA A 197 4.21 26.19 -15.88
CA ALA A 197 5.40 26.49 -16.69
C ALA A 197 5.88 27.93 -16.55
N ALA A 198 4.99 28.92 -16.57
CA ALA A 198 5.38 30.33 -16.41
C ALA A 198 5.96 30.63 -15.02
N ARG A 199 5.46 29.99 -13.97
CA ARG A 199 5.96 30.12 -12.59
C ARG A 199 7.35 29.48 -12.43
N ASP A 200 7.54 28.32 -13.06
CA ASP A 200 8.72 27.50 -12.89
C ASP A 200 9.84 27.83 -13.90
N CYS A 201 9.51 28.51 -15.01
CA CYS A 201 10.46 29.02 -15.99
C CYS A 201 11.42 30.03 -15.32
N PRO A 202 12.74 29.93 -15.54
CA PRO A 202 13.69 30.89 -15.00
C PRO A 202 13.35 32.33 -15.43
N SER A 203 13.66 33.29 -14.58
CA SER A 203 13.64 34.69 -14.99
C SER A 203 14.87 34.99 -15.83
N ILE A 204 14.69 35.86 -16.82
CA ILE A 204 15.77 36.38 -17.65
C ILE A 204 16.87 36.97 -16.76
N ASP A 205 18.12 36.62 -17.06
CA ASP A 205 19.33 37.06 -16.35
C ASP A 205 19.41 36.63 -14.87
N SER A 206 18.53 35.71 -14.44
CA SER A 206 18.71 34.97 -13.19
C SER A 206 20.01 34.17 -13.20
N SER A 207 20.50 33.76 -12.02
CA SER A 207 21.68 32.89 -11.93
C SER A 207 21.52 31.63 -12.79
N CYS A 208 20.36 30.96 -12.70
CA CYS A 208 20.06 29.79 -13.52
C CYS A 208 20.12 30.09 -15.03
N ASP A 209 19.51 31.19 -15.50
CA ASP A 209 19.55 31.56 -16.92
C ASP A 209 20.96 31.93 -17.39
N ARG A 210 21.78 32.57 -16.53
CA ARG A 210 23.18 32.89 -16.88
C ARG A 210 24.04 31.65 -17.08
N TYR A 211 23.81 30.61 -16.26
CA TYR A 211 24.57 29.36 -16.34
C TYR A 211 24.05 28.41 -17.42
N THR A 212 22.79 28.49 -17.81
CA THR A 212 22.18 27.52 -18.73
C THR A 212 21.81 28.12 -20.09
N LEU A 213 21.66 29.45 -20.18
CA LEU A 213 21.08 30.16 -21.32
C LEU A 213 19.69 29.65 -21.73
N LEU A 214 18.97 29.01 -20.80
CA LEU A 214 17.71 28.32 -21.08
C LEU A 214 16.62 29.28 -21.58
N CYS A 215 16.53 30.50 -21.05
CA CYS A 215 15.52 31.47 -21.51
C CYS A 215 15.77 31.89 -22.96
N LYS A 216 17.02 31.89 -23.44
CA LYS A 216 17.33 32.17 -24.84
C LYS A 216 16.70 31.11 -25.74
N SER A 217 16.91 29.82 -25.43
CA SER A 217 16.34 28.72 -26.22
C SER A 217 14.82 28.67 -26.14
N ILE A 218 14.24 28.83 -24.94
CA ILE A 218 12.77 28.90 -24.78
C ILE A 218 12.20 30.05 -25.61
N ALA A 219 12.79 31.25 -25.54
CA ALA A 219 12.29 32.42 -26.26
C ALA A 219 12.32 32.23 -27.79
N LYS A 220 13.41 31.65 -28.33
CA LYS A 220 13.52 31.34 -29.76
C LYS A 220 12.49 30.29 -30.20
N LYS A 221 12.20 29.31 -29.35
CA LYS A 221 11.17 28.31 -29.64
C LYS A 221 9.78 28.93 -29.58
N VAL A 222 9.45 29.71 -28.56
CA VAL A 222 8.14 30.38 -28.45
C VAL A 222 7.92 31.38 -29.60
N PHE A 223 8.96 32.08 -30.03
CA PHE A 223 8.93 33.04 -31.15
C PHE A 223 9.96 32.69 -32.24
N PRO A 224 9.70 31.67 -33.09
CA PRO A 224 10.59 31.28 -34.19
C PRO A 224 10.83 32.44 -35.17
N ARG A 225 11.90 32.39 -35.97
CA ARG A 225 12.22 33.48 -36.90
C ARG A 225 11.10 33.69 -37.92
N GLU A 226 10.45 32.61 -38.29
CA GLU A 226 9.36 32.56 -39.26
C GLU A 226 8.05 33.14 -38.69
N SER A 227 7.97 33.38 -37.37
CA SER A 227 6.75 33.87 -36.71
C SER A 227 6.50 35.37 -36.88
N ASP A 228 7.51 36.14 -37.28
CA ASP A 228 7.41 37.59 -37.44
C ASP A 228 8.35 38.06 -38.57
N PRO A 229 7.83 38.67 -39.65
CA PRO A 229 8.65 39.21 -40.73
C PRO A 229 9.73 40.19 -40.26
N ASN A 230 9.53 40.85 -39.11
CA ASN A 230 10.51 41.76 -38.52
C ASN A 230 11.77 41.04 -38.01
N TYR A 231 11.87 39.71 -38.08
CA TYR A 231 13.07 38.95 -37.73
C TYR A 231 13.95 38.59 -38.92
N GLU A 232 13.46 38.82 -40.14
CA GLU A 232 14.20 38.56 -41.36
C GLU A 232 15.45 39.47 -41.44
N GLY A 233 16.60 38.89 -41.80
CA GLY A 233 17.87 39.62 -41.91
C GLY A 233 18.51 40.10 -40.60
N ILE A 234 17.87 39.89 -39.44
CA ILE A 234 18.44 40.30 -38.14
C ILE A 234 19.49 39.30 -37.63
N GLU A 235 20.66 39.81 -37.23
CA GLU A 235 21.71 39.02 -36.57
C GLU A 235 21.20 38.25 -35.35
N ASP A 236 21.77 37.06 -35.10
CA ASP A 236 21.28 36.16 -34.03
C ASP A 236 21.27 36.79 -32.64
N ILE A 237 22.23 37.66 -32.36
CA ILE A 237 22.35 38.36 -31.06
C ILE A 237 21.16 39.31 -30.87
N HIS A 238 20.85 40.12 -31.87
CA HIS A 238 19.74 41.07 -31.85
C HIS A 238 18.39 40.35 -31.86
N TYR A 239 18.25 39.29 -32.65
CA TYR A 239 17.06 38.43 -32.64
C TYR A 239 16.83 37.82 -31.25
N ALA A 240 17.86 37.19 -30.66
CA ALA A 240 17.79 36.60 -29.32
C ALA A 240 17.41 37.62 -28.23
N TYR A 241 17.94 38.84 -28.30
CA TYR A 241 17.57 39.93 -27.40
C TYR A 241 16.08 40.30 -27.51
N ARG A 242 15.58 40.45 -28.75
CA ARG A 242 14.16 40.80 -29.01
C ARG A 242 13.22 39.73 -28.49
N VAL A 243 13.43 38.46 -28.85
CA VAL A 243 12.53 37.37 -28.42
C VAL A 243 12.56 37.12 -26.91
N ARG A 244 13.73 37.26 -26.25
CA ARG A 244 13.82 37.20 -24.78
C ARG A 244 12.95 38.29 -24.14
N ASN A 245 13.02 39.51 -24.64
CA ASN A 245 12.19 40.60 -24.14
C ASN A 245 10.69 40.36 -24.35
N ARG A 246 10.29 39.82 -25.52
CA ARG A 246 8.90 39.42 -25.79
C ARG A 246 8.44 38.31 -24.85
N LEU A 247 9.23 37.25 -24.67
CA LEU A 247 8.94 36.17 -23.72
C LEU A 247 8.63 36.70 -22.31
N ARG A 248 9.40 37.68 -21.83
CA ARG A 248 9.14 38.29 -20.51
C ARG A 248 7.84 39.08 -20.47
N LYS A 249 7.59 39.93 -21.47
CA LYS A 249 6.49 40.90 -21.47
C LYS A 249 5.15 40.30 -21.90
N GLU A 250 5.16 39.51 -22.97
CA GLU A 250 3.95 39.00 -23.64
C GLU A 250 3.50 37.64 -23.07
N VAL A 251 4.42 36.84 -22.52
CA VAL A 251 4.12 35.46 -22.08
C VAL A 251 4.25 35.32 -20.57
N LEU A 252 5.47 35.44 -20.03
CA LEU A 252 5.73 35.15 -18.62
C LEU A 252 5.03 36.13 -17.68
N GLY A 253 5.01 37.43 -18.01
CA GLY A 253 4.35 38.46 -17.19
C GLY A 253 2.86 38.19 -16.99
N PRO A 254 2.05 38.15 -18.06
CA PRO A 254 0.61 37.89 -17.97
C PRO A 254 0.28 36.55 -17.29
N LEU A 255 0.97 35.47 -17.67
CA LEU A 255 0.73 34.15 -17.09
C LEU A 255 1.06 34.07 -15.60
N ARG A 256 2.16 34.70 -15.14
CA ARG A 256 2.50 34.74 -13.71
C ARG A 256 1.47 35.53 -12.90
N ILE A 257 0.91 36.60 -13.45
CA ILE A 257 -0.17 37.37 -12.80
C ILE A 257 -1.42 36.51 -12.68
N ALA A 258 -1.80 35.79 -13.73
CA ALA A 258 -2.95 34.89 -13.72
C ALA A 258 -2.79 33.76 -12.67
N LEU A 259 -1.64 33.08 -12.69
CA LEU A 259 -1.33 32.02 -11.71
C LEU A 259 -1.31 32.53 -10.27
N GLY A 260 -0.80 33.75 -10.04
CA GLY A 260 -0.75 34.37 -8.71
C GLY A 260 -2.12 34.55 -8.05
N LYS A 261 -3.19 34.73 -8.85
CA LYS A 261 -4.57 34.88 -8.34
C LYS A 261 -5.20 33.53 -7.95
N GLU A 262 -4.86 32.43 -8.63
CA GLU A 262 -5.41 31.09 -8.35
C GLU A 262 -4.70 30.35 -7.22
N THR A 263 -3.43 30.65 -6.97
CA THR A 263 -2.62 29.86 -6.01
C THR A 263 -3.13 29.96 -4.57
N GLN A 264 -3.94 30.99 -4.24
CA GLN A 264 -4.59 31.14 -2.94
C GLN A 264 -5.76 30.15 -2.71
N GLY A 265 -6.37 29.57 -3.76
CA GLY A 265 -7.45 28.59 -3.66
C GLY A 265 -7.01 27.11 -3.74
N ARG A 266 -5.96 26.80 -4.50
CA ARG A 266 -5.53 25.41 -4.81
C ARG A 266 -4.73 24.70 -3.71
N LEU A 267 -4.27 25.41 -2.68
CA LEU A 267 -3.49 24.81 -1.59
C LEU A 267 -4.34 23.99 -0.60
N ALA A 268 -5.66 23.96 -0.75
CA ALA A 268 -6.59 23.43 0.25
C ALA A 268 -7.15 22.02 -0.02
N GLY A 269 -6.85 21.35 -1.14
CA GLY A 269 -7.36 19.99 -1.33
C GLY A 269 -6.88 19.31 -2.60
N SER A 270 -6.15 18.20 -2.45
CA SER A 270 -6.02 17.22 -3.53
C SER A 270 -5.86 15.82 -2.95
N ASP A 271 -6.58 14.85 -3.53
CA ASP A 271 -6.50 13.41 -3.20
C ASP A 271 -5.07 12.86 -3.22
N LYS A 272 -4.17 13.47 -4.02
CA LYS A 272 -2.74 13.15 -4.07
C LYS A 272 -2.06 13.24 -2.70
N GLN A 273 -2.42 14.24 -1.88
CA GLN A 273 -1.81 14.46 -0.58
C GLN A 273 -2.21 13.39 0.46
N VAL A 274 -3.35 12.73 0.25
CA VAL A 274 -3.88 11.67 1.12
C VAL A 274 -3.25 10.31 0.75
N GLN A 275 -3.17 9.96 -0.54
CA GLN A 275 -2.54 8.71 -0.99
C GLN A 275 -1.03 8.65 -0.67
N ASP A 276 -0.29 9.73 -0.91
CA ASP A 276 1.14 9.84 -0.56
C ASP A 276 1.36 9.62 0.94
N SER A 277 0.42 10.07 1.77
CA SER A 277 0.51 9.88 3.22
C SER A 277 0.34 8.41 3.62
N THR A 278 -0.61 7.67 3.03
CA THR A 278 -0.87 6.27 3.35
C THR A 278 0.30 5.36 2.95
N LEU A 279 0.84 5.53 1.75
CA LEU A 279 2.01 4.77 1.26
C LEU A 279 3.24 5.03 2.12
N PHE A 280 3.46 6.28 2.52
CA PHE A 280 4.51 6.65 3.45
C PHE A 280 4.35 5.97 4.83
N PHE A 281 3.12 5.95 5.37
CA PHE A 281 2.83 5.25 6.62
C PHE A 281 3.11 3.73 6.51
N MET A 282 2.79 3.10 5.37
CA MET A 282 3.12 1.69 5.12
C MET A 282 4.63 1.42 5.14
N LYS A 283 5.44 2.23 4.44
CA LYS A 283 6.90 2.10 4.46
C LYS A 283 7.47 2.21 5.88
N LYS A 284 7.01 3.20 6.65
CA LYS A 284 7.44 3.42 8.04
C LYS A 284 7.01 2.28 8.98
N ALA A 285 5.80 1.76 8.79
CA ALA A 285 5.29 0.60 9.52
C ALA A 285 6.14 -0.64 9.26
N TYR A 286 6.49 -0.89 8.00
CA TYR A 286 7.34 -2.02 7.61
C TYR A 286 8.73 -1.91 8.23
N GLN A 287 9.36 -0.73 8.19
CA GLN A 287 10.65 -0.51 8.85
C GLN A 287 10.60 -0.73 10.37
N LYS A 288 9.51 -0.32 11.03
CA LYS A 288 9.32 -0.60 12.47
C LYS A 288 9.11 -2.09 12.74
N MET A 289 8.37 -2.79 11.87
CA MET A 289 8.18 -4.23 11.94
C MET A 289 9.52 -4.99 11.91
N LEU A 290 10.41 -4.63 10.98
CA LEU A 290 11.73 -5.27 10.85
C LEU A 290 12.60 -5.09 12.10
N LYS A 291 12.56 -3.91 12.72
CA LYS A 291 13.34 -3.60 13.94
C LYS A 291 12.78 -4.23 15.20
N THR A 292 11.51 -4.62 15.19
CA THR A 292 10.83 -5.20 16.36
C THR A 292 11.33 -6.63 16.58
N LYS A 293 11.56 -7.06 17.83
CA LYS A 293 11.94 -8.45 18.13
C LYS A 293 10.75 -9.32 18.54
N ASP A 294 9.76 -8.73 19.20
CA ASP A 294 8.54 -9.40 19.67
C ASP A 294 7.59 -9.79 18.52
N THR A 295 7.17 -11.05 18.51
CA THR A 295 6.26 -11.62 17.51
C THR A 295 4.89 -10.95 17.52
N ALA A 296 4.35 -10.60 18.70
CA ALA A 296 3.04 -9.97 18.78
C ALA A 296 3.05 -8.57 18.16
N SER A 297 4.10 -7.79 18.41
CA SER A 297 4.28 -6.45 17.89
C SER A 297 4.62 -6.44 16.39
N LYS A 298 5.39 -7.42 15.89
CA LYS A 298 5.56 -7.62 14.43
C LYS A 298 4.22 -7.86 13.74
N LEU A 299 3.38 -8.71 14.35
CA LEU A 299 2.08 -9.02 13.81
C LEU A 299 1.15 -7.80 13.73
N ARG A 300 1.24 -6.89 14.72
CA ARG A 300 0.50 -5.60 14.68
C ARG A 300 0.88 -4.77 13.44
N TYR A 301 2.16 -4.62 13.15
CA TYR A 301 2.59 -3.84 11.98
C TYR A 301 2.20 -4.51 10.67
N TYR A 302 2.32 -5.83 10.60
CA TYR A 302 1.92 -6.61 9.43
C TYR A 302 0.41 -6.43 9.12
N GLN A 303 -0.46 -6.51 10.11
CA GLN A 303 -1.90 -6.26 9.94
C GLN A 303 -2.19 -4.82 9.50
N MET A 304 -1.47 -3.84 10.07
CA MET A 304 -1.63 -2.44 9.69
C MET A 304 -1.27 -2.25 8.21
N ILE A 305 -0.14 -2.79 7.76
CA ILE A 305 0.30 -2.74 6.37
C ILE A 305 -0.68 -3.47 5.46
N SER A 306 -1.12 -4.68 5.82
CA SER A 306 -2.09 -5.46 5.04
C SER A 306 -3.44 -4.74 4.90
N SER A 307 -3.90 -4.07 5.96
CA SER A 307 -5.13 -3.28 5.89
C SER A 307 -5.00 -2.03 5.02
N MET A 308 -3.81 -1.42 4.98
CA MET A 308 -3.52 -0.30 4.10
C MET A 308 -3.37 -0.77 2.65
N PHE A 309 -2.73 -1.94 2.43
CA PHE A 309 -2.59 -2.63 1.15
C PHE A 309 -3.96 -2.87 0.48
N LEU A 310 -4.88 -3.49 1.23
CA LEU A 310 -6.22 -3.79 0.71
C LEU A 310 -7.02 -2.52 0.39
N LYS A 311 -6.81 -1.44 1.15
CA LYS A 311 -7.43 -0.13 0.88
C LYS A 311 -6.87 0.51 -0.38
N THR A 312 -5.55 0.47 -0.58
CA THR A 312 -4.90 1.10 -1.74
C THR A 312 -5.20 0.38 -3.05
N ASN A 313 -5.38 -0.94 -3.02
CA ASN A 313 -5.69 -1.72 -4.23
C ASN A 313 -7.18 -1.70 -4.60
N GLY A 314 -8.04 -1.05 -3.82
CA GLY A 314 -9.49 -1.09 -4.02
C GLY A 314 -10.10 -2.48 -3.81
N GLU A 315 -9.30 -3.45 -3.36
CA GLU A 315 -9.74 -4.82 -3.10
C GLU A 315 -10.65 -4.88 -1.88
N LEU A 316 -10.46 -4.01 -0.89
CA LEU A 316 -11.42 -3.86 0.19
C LEU A 316 -12.77 -3.39 -0.41
N ARG A 317 -13.72 -4.31 -0.58
CA ARG A 317 -15.08 -3.96 -0.98
C ARG A 317 -15.61 -2.93 0.03
N TYR A 318 -15.69 -1.67 -0.39
CA TYR A 318 -16.29 -0.61 0.39
C TYR A 318 -17.79 -0.89 0.45
N PHE A 319 -18.20 -1.71 1.41
CA PHE A 319 -19.54 -1.53 1.95
C PHE A 319 -19.54 -0.15 2.60
N SER A 320 -20.48 0.70 2.19
CA SER A 320 -20.73 2.00 2.82
C SER A 320 -20.96 1.86 4.34
N SER A 321 -21.42 0.68 4.76
CA SER A 321 -21.72 0.31 6.14
C SER A 321 -21.07 -1.04 6.52
N THR A 322 -20.49 -1.16 7.72
CA THR A 322 -20.06 -2.44 8.31
C THR A 322 -21.20 -3.10 9.10
N PRO A 323 -21.18 -4.41 9.43
CA PRO A 323 -22.21 -5.02 10.27
C PRO A 323 -22.44 -4.26 11.57
N LEU A 324 -21.34 -3.82 12.19
CA LEU A 324 -21.40 -3.00 13.39
C LEU A 324 -22.13 -1.68 13.13
N SER A 325 -21.82 -0.95 12.06
CA SER A 325 -22.49 0.33 11.80
C SER A 325 -23.96 0.14 11.44
N ILE A 326 -24.31 -0.96 10.77
CA ILE A 326 -25.71 -1.29 10.47
C ILE A 326 -26.47 -1.52 11.79
N ILE A 327 -25.98 -2.39 12.66
CA ILE A 327 -26.67 -2.71 13.92
C ILE A 327 -26.67 -1.52 14.88
N ALA A 328 -25.56 -0.81 15.05
CA ALA A 328 -25.47 0.33 15.95
C ALA A 328 -26.32 1.53 15.49
N SER A 329 -26.68 1.61 14.20
CA SER A 329 -27.56 2.66 13.66
C SER A 329 -29.00 2.22 13.44
N LEU A 330 -29.34 0.98 13.81
CA LEU A 330 -30.67 0.42 13.64
C LEU A 330 -31.66 1.10 14.59
N LYS A 331 -32.65 1.80 14.01
CA LYS A 331 -33.71 2.54 14.70
C LYS A 331 -35.03 2.31 13.98
N GLU A 332 -36.16 2.47 14.69
CA GLU A 332 -37.50 2.29 14.12
C GLU A 332 -37.71 3.08 12.82
N GLU A 333 -37.17 4.29 12.75
CA GLU A 333 -37.27 5.19 11.58
C GLU A 333 -36.53 4.70 10.33
N ASN A 334 -35.55 3.80 10.45
CA ASN A 334 -34.67 3.40 9.36
C ASN A 334 -34.55 1.88 9.13
N ILE A 335 -35.41 1.08 9.78
CA ILE A 335 -35.36 -0.40 9.72
C ILE A 335 -35.28 -0.90 8.28
N GLY A 336 -36.14 -0.40 7.38
CA GLY A 336 -36.18 -0.87 5.98
C GLY A 336 -34.88 -0.65 5.21
N VAL A 337 -34.19 0.48 5.45
CA VAL A 337 -32.90 0.78 4.82
C VAL A 337 -31.81 -0.11 5.39
N LYS A 338 -31.79 -0.30 6.71
CA LYS A 338 -30.77 -1.12 7.40
C LYS A 338 -30.92 -2.61 7.09
N GLU A 339 -32.15 -3.09 6.97
CA GLU A 339 -32.47 -4.43 6.50
C GLU A 339 -31.87 -4.69 5.12
N LEU A 340 -32.06 -3.75 4.19
CA LEU A 340 -31.54 -3.86 2.83
C LEU A 340 -30.00 -3.83 2.80
N GLU A 341 -29.38 -2.91 3.55
CA GLU A 341 -27.91 -2.86 3.72
C GLU A 341 -27.36 -4.18 4.25
N TRP A 342 -28.02 -4.76 5.26
CA TRP A 342 -27.62 -6.04 5.84
C TRP A 342 -27.73 -7.18 4.83
N ARG A 343 -28.86 -7.31 4.14
CA ARG A 343 -29.08 -8.37 3.14
C ARG A 343 -28.06 -8.31 2.01
N HIS A 344 -27.78 -7.13 1.47
CA HIS A 344 -26.77 -6.96 0.42
C HIS A 344 -25.38 -7.38 0.90
N MET A 345 -25.03 -7.00 2.14
CA MET A 345 -23.75 -7.38 2.74
C MET A 345 -23.63 -8.90 2.92
N VAL A 346 -24.66 -9.55 3.45
CA VAL A 346 -24.70 -11.00 3.64
C VAL A 346 -24.64 -11.75 2.32
N GLN A 347 -25.38 -11.32 1.30
CA GLN A 347 -25.31 -11.88 -0.05
C GLN A 347 -23.90 -11.76 -0.65
N ALA A 348 -23.30 -10.58 -0.51
CA ALA A 348 -21.95 -10.33 -1.02
C ALA A 348 -20.91 -11.23 -0.33
N PHE A 349 -20.99 -11.45 0.99
CA PHE A 349 -20.11 -12.38 1.69
C PHE A 349 -20.42 -13.85 1.40
N SER A 350 -21.69 -14.22 1.24
CA SER A 350 -22.09 -15.59 0.92
C SER A 350 -21.50 -16.07 -0.43
N SER A 351 -21.35 -15.14 -1.38
CA SER A 351 -20.71 -15.40 -2.68
C SER A 351 -19.23 -15.79 -2.58
N THR A 352 -18.54 -15.41 -1.49
CA THR A 352 -17.11 -15.76 -1.28
C THR A 352 -16.90 -17.20 -0.84
N GLY A 353 -17.95 -17.89 -0.37
CA GLY A 353 -17.83 -19.24 0.16
C GLY A 353 -17.24 -19.34 1.57
N LYS A 354 -16.82 -18.23 2.17
CA LYS A 354 -16.12 -18.19 3.47
C LYS A 354 -17.09 -18.19 4.65
N LEU A 355 -16.61 -18.72 5.79
CA LEU A 355 -17.37 -18.88 7.04
C LEU A 355 -18.57 -19.85 6.96
N ARG A 356 -18.75 -20.55 5.85
CA ARG A 356 -19.82 -21.56 5.64
C ARG A 356 -19.83 -22.67 6.69
N SER A 357 -18.67 -23.08 7.19
CA SER A 357 -18.56 -24.10 8.23
C SER A 357 -18.18 -23.48 9.58
N SER A 358 -18.87 -22.41 9.98
CA SER A 358 -18.59 -21.68 11.22
C SER A 358 -19.77 -21.62 12.18
N LEU A 359 -19.48 -21.45 13.47
CA LEU A 359 -20.48 -21.15 14.51
C LEU A 359 -20.01 -19.98 15.37
N ALA A 360 -20.96 -19.30 15.98
CA ALA A 360 -20.70 -18.18 16.89
C ALA A 360 -21.17 -18.46 18.32
N VAL A 361 -20.37 -17.98 19.27
CA VAL A 361 -20.68 -17.89 20.69
C VAL A 361 -20.59 -16.42 21.08
N CYS A 362 -21.72 -15.85 21.52
CA CYS A 362 -21.84 -14.41 21.78
C CYS A 362 -21.98 -14.15 23.28
N ASP A 363 -21.06 -13.36 23.84
CA ASP A 363 -21.19 -12.79 25.17
C ASP A 363 -22.02 -11.52 25.11
N ILE A 364 -23.24 -11.58 25.63
CA ILE A 364 -24.16 -10.43 25.77
C ILE A 364 -24.42 -10.16 27.26
N SER A 365 -23.51 -10.58 28.14
CA SER A 365 -23.67 -10.40 29.59
C SER A 365 -23.75 -8.93 29.99
N ASP A 366 -24.40 -8.65 31.12
CA ASP A 366 -24.65 -7.29 31.60
C ASP A 366 -23.36 -6.49 31.87
N LYS A 367 -22.23 -7.18 32.09
CA LYS A 367 -20.91 -6.56 32.29
C LYS A 367 -20.30 -5.98 31.00
N MET A 368 -20.86 -6.29 29.84
CA MET A 368 -20.41 -5.76 28.55
C MET A 368 -20.96 -4.36 28.29
N LYS A 369 -20.15 -3.48 27.69
CA LYS A 369 -20.63 -2.18 27.18
C LYS A 369 -21.55 -2.39 25.98
N ASP A 370 -22.49 -1.49 25.74
CA ASP A 370 -23.42 -1.60 24.59
C ASP A 370 -22.68 -1.69 23.26
N THR A 371 -21.62 -0.90 23.08
CA THR A 371 -20.78 -0.96 21.88
C THR A 371 -20.11 -2.32 21.67
N THR A 372 -19.67 -2.99 22.74
CA THR A 372 -19.13 -4.35 22.66
C THR A 372 -20.23 -5.39 22.42
N LYS A 373 -21.43 -5.19 22.98
CA LYS A 373 -22.59 -6.05 22.70
C LYS A 373 -22.98 -5.96 21.23
N ASP A 374 -23.02 -4.76 20.65
CA ASP A 374 -23.33 -4.56 19.22
C ASP A 374 -22.31 -5.26 18.30
N VAL A 375 -21.02 -5.26 18.67
CA VAL A 375 -19.99 -6.05 17.97
C VAL A 375 -20.30 -7.56 18.07
N CYS A 376 -20.60 -8.07 19.26
CA CYS A 376 -20.95 -9.49 19.44
C CYS A 376 -22.20 -9.89 18.65
N ILE A 377 -23.24 -9.06 18.67
CA ILE A 377 -24.51 -9.31 17.97
C ILE A 377 -24.27 -9.30 16.46
N SER A 378 -23.58 -8.27 15.96
CA SER A 378 -23.31 -8.14 14.52
C SER A 378 -22.45 -9.27 13.97
N MET A 379 -21.41 -9.69 14.70
CA MET A 379 -20.59 -10.83 14.30
C MET A 379 -21.33 -12.16 14.40
N GLY A 380 -22.10 -12.35 15.47
CA GLY A 380 -22.87 -13.58 15.69
C GLY A 380 -23.92 -13.80 14.61
N LEU A 381 -24.69 -12.76 14.29
CA LEU A 381 -25.68 -12.80 13.22
C LEU A 381 -25.03 -13.03 11.86
N LEU A 382 -23.96 -12.30 11.54
CA LEU A 382 -23.27 -12.46 10.26
C LEU A 382 -22.77 -13.89 10.06
N ILE A 383 -22.09 -14.47 11.06
CA ILE A 383 -21.61 -15.86 10.99
C ILE A 383 -22.80 -16.80 10.84
N SER A 384 -23.83 -16.66 11.67
CA SER A 384 -25.03 -17.49 11.62
C SER A 384 -25.74 -17.46 10.26
N GLU A 385 -25.75 -16.33 9.55
CA GLU A 385 -26.38 -16.23 8.22
C GLU A 385 -25.49 -16.73 7.07
N LEU A 386 -24.16 -16.69 7.24
CA LEU A 386 -23.18 -17.20 6.28
C LEU A 386 -22.95 -18.71 6.38
N SER A 387 -23.28 -19.31 7.53
CA SER A 387 -23.13 -20.75 7.76
C SER A 387 -24.05 -21.61 6.87
N ASN A 388 -23.63 -22.84 6.61
CA ASN A 388 -24.37 -23.85 5.86
C ASN A 388 -25.63 -24.30 6.59
N ASP A 389 -26.58 -24.86 5.85
CA ASP A 389 -27.98 -25.06 6.27
C ASP A 389 -28.17 -25.75 7.64
N TRP A 390 -27.33 -26.72 8.03
CA TRP A 390 -27.41 -27.38 9.34
C TRP A 390 -27.10 -26.48 10.53
N TRP A 391 -26.25 -25.49 10.32
CA TRP A 391 -25.74 -24.56 11.34
C TRP A 391 -26.29 -23.15 11.14
N LYS A 392 -26.91 -22.89 9.99
CA LYS A 392 -27.48 -21.61 9.63
C LYS A 392 -28.59 -21.20 10.58
N GLY A 393 -28.59 -19.94 10.99
CA GLY A 393 -29.60 -19.43 11.93
C GLY A 393 -29.42 -19.97 13.34
N THR A 394 -28.22 -20.45 13.72
CA THR A 394 -27.94 -20.96 15.07
C THR A 394 -26.80 -20.22 15.74
N VAL A 395 -26.88 -20.12 17.07
CA VAL A 395 -25.90 -19.40 17.90
C VAL A 395 -25.86 -19.96 19.31
N TYR A 396 -24.71 -19.81 19.97
CA TYR A 396 -24.57 -20.06 21.40
C TYR A 396 -24.52 -18.75 22.20
N GLY A 397 -25.20 -18.72 23.35
CA GLY A 397 -24.91 -17.74 24.39
C GLY A 397 -23.63 -18.09 25.15
N PHE A 398 -22.89 -17.08 25.62
CA PHE A 398 -21.68 -17.27 26.43
C PHE A 398 -22.05 -17.79 27.83
N HIS A 399 -22.13 -19.11 27.99
CA HIS A 399 -22.67 -19.73 29.20
C HIS A 399 -21.86 -20.96 29.68
N GLN A 400 -21.87 -21.22 30.99
CA GLN A 400 -21.32 -22.45 31.60
C GLN A 400 -22.08 -23.74 31.23
N LEU A 401 -23.36 -23.63 30.85
CA LEU A 401 -24.23 -24.71 30.38
C LEU A 401 -24.76 -24.30 29.01
N PRO A 402 -23.87 -24.19 28.01
CA PRO A 402 -24.23 -23.64 26.71
C PRO A 402 -25.26 -24.55 26.04
N LYS A 403 -26.21 -23.92 25.34
CA LYS A 403 -27.22 -24.59 24.51
C LYS A 403 -27.23 -23.92 23.15
N LEU A 404 -27.34 -24.74 22.11
CA LEU A 404 -27.48 -24.23 20.75
C LEU A 404 -28.89 -23.66 20.59
N CYS A 405 -28.97 -22.37 20.28
CA CYS A 405 -30.23 -21.66 20.10
C CYS A 405 -30.46 -21.42 18.60
N LYS A 406 -31.69 -21.61 18.14
CA LYS A 406 -32.13 -21.15 16.82
C LYS A 406 -32.54 -19.68 16.94
N ILE A 407 -32.00 -18.83 16.08
CA ILE A 407 -32.31 -17.40 16.07
C ILE A 407 -33.72 -17.23 15.51
N GLU A 408 -34.58 -16.56 16.27
CA GLU A 408 -35.97 -16.27 15.90
C GLU A 408 -36.11 -14.85 15.35
N GLY A 409 -37.07 -14.66 14.44
CA GLY A 409 -37.38 -13.37 13.80
C GLY A 409 -37.15 -13.38 12.29
N GLU A 410 -38.08 -12.74 11.57
CA GLU A 410 -38.05 -12.65 10.09
C GLU A 410 -37.15 -11.50 9.60
N ASP A 411 -37.14 -10.38 10.32
CA ASP A 411 -36.35 -9.19 10.02
C ASP A 411 -35.13 -9.04 10.95
N LEU A 412 -34.19 -8.17 10.56
CA LEU A 412 -32.97 -7.87 11.30
C LEU A 412 -33.24 -7.33 12.71
N GLN A 413 -34.27 -6.49 12.90
CA GLN A 413 -34.60 -5.93 14.20
C GLN A 413 -35.05 -7.02 15.17
N SER A 414 -35.93 -7.92 14.72
CA SER A 414 -36.40 -9.08 15.46
C SER A 414 -35.25 -10.02 15.84
N LYS A 415 -34.34 -10.32 14.88
CA LYS A 415 -33.14 -11.13 15.13
C LYS A 415 -32.17 -10.46 16.12
N VAL A 416 -31.98 -9.15 16.02
CA VAL A 416 -31.16 -8.38 16.98
C VAL A 416 -31.79 -8.43 18.37
N ASN A 417 -33.11 -8.32 18.47
CA ASN A 417 -33.82 -8.40 19.74
C ASN A 417 -33.69 -9.78 20.38
N PHE A 418 -33.78 -10.86 19.59
CA PHE A 418 -33.49 -12.21 20.05
C PHE A 418 -32.07 -12.34 20.60
N MET A 419 -31.07 -11.84 19.86
CA MET A 419 -29.66 -11.90 20.28
C MET A 419 -29.41 -11.15 21.60
N LYS A 420 -30.10 -10.03 21.83
CA LYS A 420 -30.04 -9.27 23.09
C LYS A 420 -30.58 -10.05 24.30
N GLN A 421 -31.44 -11.03 24.07
CA GLN A 421 -32.07 -11.85 25.12
C GLN A 421 -31.31 -13.17 25.39
N LEU A 422 -30.17 -13.41 24.72
CA LEU A 422 -29.37 -14.62 24.94
C LEU A 422 -28.90 -14.71 26.40
N LYS A 423 -29.23 -15.83 27.05
CA LYS A 423 -28.77 -16.12 28.41
C LYS A 423 -27.25 -16.29 28.44
N CYS A 424 -26.56 -15.38 29.14
CA CYS A 424 -25.11 -15.38 29.30
C CYS A 424 -24.72 -15.45 30.78
N THR A 425 -23.59 -16.08 31.08
CA THR A 425 -22.99 -16.15 32.42
C THR A 425 -21.57 -15.60 32.42
N GLU A 426 -20.90 -15.64 33.57
CA GLU A 426 -19.55 -15.10 33.66
C GLU A 426 -18.48 -15.91 32.90
N ARG A 427 -18.68 -17.22 32.73
CA ARG A 427 -17.74 -18.13 32.06
C ARG A 427 -18.43 -18.93 30.97
N VAL A 428 -17.64 -19.43 30.02
CA VAL A 428 -18.08 -20.32 28.95
C VAL A 428 -17.47 -21.71 29.09
N ASN A 429 -18.28 -22.74 28.83
CA ASN A 429 -17.82 -24.12 28.78
C ASN A 429 -17.65 -24.60 27.34
N ILE A 430 -16.45 -24.42 26.79
CA ILE A 430 -16.15 -24.74 25.39
C ILE A 430 -16.18 -26.26 25.13
N GLU A 431 -15.82 -27.08 26.12
CA GLU A 431 -15.89 -28.54 25.99
C GLU A 431 -17.32 -29.02 25.73
N THR A 432 -18.28 -28.48 26.49
CA THR A 432 -19.70 -28.80 26.28
C THR A 432 -20.18 -28.37 24.89
N ILE A 433 -19.71 -27.23 24.38
CA ILE A 433 -20.03 -26.77 23.01
C ILE A 433 -19.52 -27.78 22.00
N LEU A 434 -18.24 -28.16 22.07
CA LEU A 434 -17.65 -29.12 21.14
C LEU A 434 -18.36 -30.48 21.20
N ASN A 435 -18.67 -30.96 22.40
CA ASN A 435 -19.41 -32.22 22.55
C ASN A 435 -20.84 -32.13 21.97
N GLN A 436 -21.54 -31.00 22.12
CA GLN A 436 -22.85 -30.80 21.50
C GLN A 436 -22.77 -30.73 19.97
N VAL A 437 -21.77 -30.05 19.43
CA VAL A 437 -21.53 -30.01 17.97
C VAL A 437 -21.30 -31.43 17.43
N LEU A 438 -20.49 -32.23 18.12
CA LEU A 438 -20.30 -33.65 17.77
C LEU A 438 -21.60 -34.45 17.86
N GLN A 439 -22.38 -34.28 18.94
CA GLN A 439 -23.65 -34.98 19.13
C GLN A 439 -24.64 -34.65 18.01
N THR A 440 -24.78 -33.37 17.65
CA THR A 440 -25.61 -32.93 16.52
C THR A 440 -25.13 -33.56 15.21
N ALA A 441 -23.83 -33.55 14.96
CA ALA A 441 -23.25 -34.14 13.74
C ALA A 441 -23.50 -35.66 13.65
N VAL A 442 -23.37 -36.38 14.75
CA VAL A 442 -23.66 -37.82 14.82
C VAL A 442 -25.15 -38.09 14.66
N ALA A 443 -26.02 -37.33 15.31
CA ALA A 443 -27.47 -37.49 15.23
C ALA A 443 -28.00 -37.23 13.82
N GLN A 444 -27.45 -36.24 13.12
CA GLN A 444 -27.82 -35.87 11.75
C GLN A 444 -27.03 -36.63 10.68
N LYS A 445 -26.09 -37.51 11.06
CA LYS A 445 -25.22 -38.28 10.16
C LYS A 445 -24.45 -37.41 9.15
N LEU A 446 -23.91 -36.29 9.62
CA LEU A 446 -23.19 -35.33 8.77
C LEU A 446 -21.92 -35.94 8.17
N HIS A 447 -21.60 -35.57 6.93
CA HIS A 447 -20.29 -35.86 6.35
C HIS A 447 -19.21 -34.96 6.96
N LYS A 448 -17.94 -35.40 6.86
CA LYS A 448 -16.80 -34.63 7.39
C LYS A 448 -16.72 -33.20 6.86
N GLN A 449 -17.15 -32.97 5.61
CA GLN A 449 -17.13 -31.66 4.96
C GLN A 449 -18.24 -30.72 5.47
N GLU A 450 -19.32 -31.26 6.03
CA GLU A 450 -20.45 -30.52 6.60
C GLU A 450 -20.23 -30.16 8.08
N MET A 451 -19.16 -30.70 8.67
CA MET A 451 -18.78 -30.43 10.04
C MET A 451 -18.31 -28.99 10.22
N VAL A 452 -18.57 -28.42 11.39
CA VAL A 452 -18.06 -27.11 11.76
C VAL A 452 -16.53 -27.13 11.78
N GLU A 453 -15.91 -26.23 11.02
CA GLU A 453 -14.47 -26.05 10.97
C GLU A 453 -14.00 -25.12 12.09
N ARG A 454 -14.76 -24.05 12.37
CA ARG A 454 -14.39 -23.01 13.33
C ARG A 454 -15.55 -22.56 14.21
N ILE A 455 -15.27 -22.34 15.49
CA ILE A 455 -16.19 -21.73 16.45
C ILE A 455 -15.59 -20.41 16.93
N PHE A 456 -16.28 -19.32 16.66
CA PHE A 456 -15.89 -17.97 17.07
C PHE A 456 -16.52 -17.63 18.41
N VAL A 457 -15.71 -17.22 19.39
CA VAL A 457 -16.18 -16.80 20.71
C VAL A 457 -15.91 -15.32 20.88
N PHE A 458 -16.96 -14.50 20.95
CA PHE A 458 -16.85 -13.05 21.11
C PHE A 458 -17.17 -12.64 22.54
N THR A 459 -16.23 -11.97 23.22
CA THR A 459 -16.38 -11.52 24.62
C THR A 459 -15.46 -10.34 24.92
N ASN A 460 -15.68 -9.59 25.99
CA ASN A 460 -14.71 -8.60 26.50
C ASN A 460 -13.70 -9.19 27.51
N LYS A 461 -13.65 -10.52 27.66
CA LYS A 461 -12.83 -11.18 28.68
C LYS A 461 -11.58 -11.80 28.09
N GLU A 462 -10.51 -11.80 28.87
CA GLU A 462 -9.33 -12.59 28.56
C GLU A 462 -9.63 -14.10 28.66
N PHE A 463 -9.12 -14.90 27.71
CA PHE A 463 -9.35 -16.34 27.61
C PHE A 463 -9.28 -17.09 28.95
N ARG A 464 -8.20 -16.87 29.73
CA ARG A 464 -7.98 -17.57 31.01
C ARG A 464 -9.01 -17.24 32.09
N LYS A 465 -9.63 -16.06 32.03
CA LYS A 465 -10.67 -15.64 32.97
C LYS A 465 -12.05 -16.14 32.54
N ALA A 466 -12.24 -16.25 31.23
CA ALA A 466 -13.49 -16.62 30.58
C ALA A 466 -13.76 -18.13 30.55
N VAL A 467 -12.72 -18.96 30.48
CA VAL A 467 -12.85 -20.42 30.37
C VAL A 467 -12.51 -21.06 31.71
N ASN A 468 -13.19 -22.18 32.03
CA ASN A 468 -12.82 -22.98 33.20
C ASN A 468 -11.38 -23.51 33.06
N SER A 469 -10.68 -23.65 34.18
CA SER A 469 -9.23 -23.89 34.29
C SER A 469 -8.70 -25.20 33.67
N SER A 470 -9.57 -26.03 33.07
CA SER A 470 -9.28 -27.39 32.59
C SER A 470 -9.08 -27.55 31.07
N TRP A 471 -9.21 -26.49 30.26
CA TRP A 471 -9.25 -26.55 28.80
C TRP A 471 -8.15 -27.41 28.13
N GLY A 472 -6.90 -27.33 28.61
CA GLY A 472 -5.78 -28.07 28.01
C GLY A 472 -5.84 -29.59 28.19
N TRP A 473 -6.33 -30.06 29.35
CA TRP A 473 -6.53 -31.48 29.62
C TRP A 473 -7.78 -32.01 28.91
N ASN A 474 -8.82 -31.17 28.81
CA ASN A 474 -10.11 -31.54 28.25
C ASN A 474 -10.07 -31.64 26.71
N TYR A 475 -9.23 -30.86 26.03
CA TYR A 475 -9.10 -30.96 24.56
C TYR A 475 -8.69 -32.37 24.09
N ARG A 476 -7.78 -33.04 24.81
CA ARG A 476 -7.36 -34.40 24.46
C ARG A 476 -8.50 -35.41 24.57
N ALA A 477 -9.39 -35.23 25.54
CA ALA A 477 -10.58 -36.06 25.71
C ALA A 477 -11.59 -35.79 24.57
N VAL A 478 -11.85 -34.52 24.26
CA VAL A 478 -12.71 -34.12 23.13
C VAL A 478 -12.19 -34.69 21.81
N TRP A 479 -10.89 -34.55 21.55
CA TRP A 479 -10.24 -35.09 20.35
C TRP A 479 -10.44 -36.60 20.20
N LYS A 480 -10.19 -37.37 21.27
CA LYS A 480 -10.44 -38.82 21.28
C LYS A 480 -11.92 -39.14 21.01
N ASN A 481 -12.83 -38.33 21.54
CA ASN A 481 -14.27 -38.52 21.34
C ASN A 481 -14.65 -38.32 19.88
N TYR A 482 -14.19 -37.24 19.23
CA TYR A 482 -14.40 -37.00 17.81
C TYR A 482 -13.88 -38.17 16.93
N GLN A 483 -12.67 -38.65 17.22
CA GLN A 483 -12.08 -39.78 16.49
C GLN A 483 -12.92 -41.06 16.61
N LYS A 484 -13.49 -41.32 17.79
CA LYS A 484 -14.36 -42.49 18.03
C LYS A 484 -15.58 -42.50 17.11
N PHE A 485 -16.11 -41.34 16.76
CA PHE A 485 -17.28 -41.18 15.88
C PHE A 485 -16.89 -40.93 14.41
N GLY A 486 -15.63 -41.13 14.04
CA GLY A 486 -15.17 -41.06 12.64
C GLY A 486 -14.79 -39.66 12.15
N TYR A 487 -14.75 -38.66 13.03
CA TYR A 487 -14.31 -37.30 12.71
C TYR A 487 -12.83 -37.13 13.05
N ASP A 488 -12.03 -36.75 12.06
CA ASP A 488 -10.58 -36.58 12.16
C ASP A 488 -10.15 -35.16 12.54
N GLN A 489 -11.10 -34.25 12.70
CA GLN A 489 -10.84 -32.87 13.11
C GLN A 489 -11.84 -32.41 14.17
N VAL A 490 -11.31 -31.76 15.21
CA VAL A 490 -12.09 -30.97 16.17
C VAL A 490 -12.14 -29.52 15.65
N PRO A 491 -13.30 -28.85 15.71
CA PRO A 491 -13.43 -27.45 15.35
C PRO A 491 -12.35 -26.60 16.03
N GLU A 492 -11.72 -25.70 15.26
CA GLU A 492 -10.81 -24.70 15.81
C GLU A 492 -11.60 -23.65 16.59
N ILE A 493 -11.08 -23.27 17.76
CA ILE A 493 -11.66 -22.21 18.58
C ILE A 493 -10.96 -20.89 18.27
N VAL A 494 -11.71 -19.93 17.75
CA VAL A 494 -11.25 -18.54 17.58
C VAL A 494 -11.85 -17.70 18.69
N PHE A 495 -11.09 -17.53 19.76
CA PHE A 495 -11.50 -16.77 20.93
C PHE A 495 -11.12 -15.30 20.79
N TRP A 496 -12.10 -14.44 20.61
CA TRP A 496 -11.92 -13.02 20.32
C TRP A 496 -12.37 -12.16 21.50
N ASN A 497 -11.39 -11.68 22.25
CA ASN A 497 -11.55 -10.60 23.21
C ASN A 497 -11.69 -9.26 22.48
N ILE A 498 -12.89 -8.68 22.47
CA ILE A 498 -13.22 -7.41 21.80
C ILE A 498 -13.01 -6.17 22.68
N GLU A 499 -12.50 -6.34 23.90
CA GLU A 499 -12.13 -5.22 24.79
C GLU A 499 -11.03 -4.35 24.15
N GLY A 500 -11.12 -3.03 24.33
CA GLY A 500 -10.18 -2.07 23.74
C GLY A 500 -10.61 -1.49 22.38
N ILE A 501 -11.92 -1.42 22.10
CA ILE A 501 -12.47 -0.61 21.00
C ILE A 501 -11.92 0.82 21.16
N ASN A 502 -10.96 1.19 20.30
CA ASN A 502 -10.26 2.49 20.20
C ASN A 502 -8.88 2.64 20.87
N ASP A 503 -8.30 1.65 21.56
CA ASP A 503 -7.00 1.81 22.27
C ASP A 503 -5.77 1.22 21.56
N GLY A 504 -5.84 1.02 20.24
CA GLY A 504 -4.74 0.55 19.39
C GLY A 504 -5.11 -0.68 18.56
N PRO A 505 -4.21 -1.15 17.68
CA PRO A 505 -4.49 -2.30 16.83
C PRO A 505 -4.59 -3.60 17.65
N PRO A 506 -5.46 -4.53 17.25
CA PRO A 506 -5.66 -5.81 17.94
C PRO A 506 -4.38 -6.67 17.97
N THR A 507 -4.26 -7.54 18.97
CA THR A 507 -3.19 -8.52 19.12
C THR A 507 -3.70 -9.94 18.97
N ILE A 508 -2.96 -10.80 18.27
CA ILE A 508 -3.31 -12.21 18.14
C ILE A 508 -2.23 -13.06 18.82
N LYS A 509 -2.67 -13.98 19.67
CA LYS A 509 -1.86 -15.02 20.29
C LYS A 509 -2.41 -16.37 19.82
N ALA A 510 -1.66 -17.05 18.95
CA ALA A 510 -1.99 -18.40 18.53
C ALA A 510 -1.34 -19.43 19.46
N VAL A 511 -2.12 -20.34 20.03
CA VAL A 511 -1.62 -21.45 20.83
C VAL A 511 -1.92 -22.75 20.08
N PHE A 512 -0.99 -23.14 19.21
CA PHE A 512 -1.18 -24.22 18.24
C PHE A 512 -1.46 -25.61 18.83
N HIS A 513 -1.13 -25.84 20.10
CA HIS A 513 -1.13 -27.20 20.65
C HIS A 513 -2.55 -27.77 20.83
N ASN A 514 -3.59 -26.92 20.86
CA ASN A 514 -4.99 -27.32 21.09
C ASN A 514 -6.00 -26.69 20.10
N ARG A 515 -5.55 -26.32 18.88
CA ARG A 515 -6.39 -25.60 17.89
C ARG A 515 -7.15 -24.39 18.48
N LEU A 516 -6.42 -23.57 19.26
CA LEU A 516 -6.93 -22.37 19.89
C LEU A 516 -6.20 -21.13 19.35
N LEU A 517 -6.98 -20.20 18.81
CA LEU A 517 -6.54 -18.88 18.40
C LEU A 517 -7.17 -17.83 19.31
N THR A 518 -6.35 -17.05 20.03
CA THR A 518 -6.85 -15.92 20.83
C THR A 518 -6.56 -14.61 20.12
N ILE A 519 -7.58 -13.78 19.93
CA ILE A 519 -7.52 -12.42 19.37
C ILE A 519 -7.91 -11.45 20.50
N ASN A 520 -7.17 -10.36 20.71
CA ASN A 520 -7.52 -9.31 21.66
C ASN A 520 -7.59 -7.96 20.94
N GLY A 521 -8.59 -7.14 21.24
CA GLY A 521 -8.83 -5.87 20.58
C GLY A 521 -9.74 -5.99 19.35
N PHE A 522 -10.31 -4.85 18.96
CA PHE A 522 -11.20 -4.74 17.81
C PHE A 522 -10.90 -3.46 17.02
N SER A 523 -10.91 -3.56 15.68
CA SER A 523 -10.92 -2.39 14.80
C SER A 523 -11.73 -2.68 13.55
N ARG A 524 -12.36 -1.64 12.97
CA ARG A 524 -13.09 -1.76 11.70
C ARG A 524 -12.21 -2.27 10.55
N SER A 525 -10.91 -1.98 10.60
CA SER A 525 -9.95 -2.47 9.60
C SER A 525 -9.60 -3.95 9.81
N LEU A 526 -9.47 -4.42 11.05
CA LEU A 526 -9.33 -5.86 11.33
C LEU A 526 -10.57 -6.63 10.88
N PHE A 527 -11.75 -6.05 11.09
CA PHE A 527 -13.00 -6.62 10.64
C PHE A 527 -13.02 -6.82 9.11
N ALA A 528 -12.63 -5.80 8.34
CA ALA A 528 -12.56 -5.92 6.89
C ALA A 528 -11.46 -6.90 6.43
N PHE A 529 -10.32 -6.96 7.15
CA PHE A 529 -9.25 -7.92 6.93
C PHE A 529 -9.67 -9.37 7.22
N PHE A 530 -10.44 -9.59 8.29
CA PHE A 530 -10.99 -10.91 8.67
C PHE A 530 -11.87 -11.49 7.56
N LEU A 531 -12.49 -10.63 6.76
CA LEU A 531 -13.40 -10.99 5.68
C LEU A 531 -12.74 -11.03 4.29
N HIS A 532 -11.45 -10.67 4.17
CA HIS A 532 -10.70 -10.64 2.90
C HIS A 532 -9.73 -11.82 2.72
N ASP A 533 -9.29 -12.02 1.48
CA ASP A 533 -9.17 -13.34 0.87
C ASP A 533 -8.02 -14.27 1.31
N ASP A 534 -7.09 -13.88 2.19
CA ASP A 534 -5.93 -14.75 2.57
C ASP A 534 -5.47 -14.62 4.03
N ALA A 535 -6.32 -14.09 4.92
CA ALA A 535 -5.98 -13.89 6.34
C ALA A 535 -6.01 -15.20 7.18
N VAL A 536 -5.73 -16.36 6.58
CA VAL A 536 -5.75 -17.65 7.28
C VAL A 536 -4.48 -17.78 8.12
N TRP A 537 -4.68 -17.72 9.42
CA TRP A 537 -3.66 -17.70 10.45
C TRP A 537 -2.94 -19.06 10.57
N ARG A 538 -1.80 -19.21 9.89
CA ARG A 538 -0.68 -20.05 10.39
C ARG A 538 0.53 -19.16 10.62
N SER A 539 1.20 -19.30 11.77
CA SER A 539 2.42 -18.51 12.03
C SER A 539 3.55 -18.80 11.03
N ALA A 540 3.47 -19.95 10.36
CA ALA A 540 4.32 -20.31 9.23
C ALA A 540 4.03 -19.48 7.96
N GLU A 541 2.77 -19.06 7.75
CA GLU A 541 2.29 -18.28 6.59
C GLU A 541 2.34 -16.76 6.87
N ILE A 542 2.47 -16.29 8.12
CA ILE A 542 2.80 -14.87 8.43
C ILE A 542 4.11 -14.43 7.74
N LYS A 543 4.99 -15.39 7.38
CA LYS A 543 6.20 -15.11 6.61
C LYS A 543 5.94 -14.77 5.12
N SER A 544 4.75 -15.01 4.58
CA SER A 544 4.49 -14.92 3.14
C SER A 544 3.64 -13.75 2.67
N VAL A 545 3.12 -12.87 3.54
CA VAL A 545 1.98 -12.02 3.12
C VAL A 545 2.28 -10.52 3.01
N THR A 546 3.50 -10.04 3.29
CA THR A 546 3.92 -8.74 2.71
C THR A 546 5.44 -8.67 2.68
N THR A 547 6.01 -8.83 1.50
CA THR A 547 7.45 -8.66 1.28
C THR A 547 7.82 -7.18 1.19
N ALA A 548 9.12 -6.88 1.33
CA ALA A 548 9.65 -5.54 1.05
C ALA A 548 9.28 -5.09 -0.38
N GLU A 549 9.24 -6.04 -1.31
CA GLU A 549 8.88 -5.84 -2.71
C GLU A 549 7.40 -5.49 -2.88
N ASP A 550 6.51 -6.12 -2.11
CA ASP A 550 5.08 -5.79 -2.15
C ASP A 550 4.84 -4.35 -1.72
N VAL A 551 5.45 -3.91 -0.62
CA VAL A 551 5.35 -2.52 -0.15
C VAL A 551 5.87 -1.55 -1.20
N MET A 552 7.02 -1.86 -1.82
CA MET A 552 7.59 -1.06 -2.91
C MET A 552 6.65 -1.02 -4.12
N ARG A 553 6.17 -2.16 -4.60
CA ARG A 553 5.34 -2.29 -5.81
C ARG A 553 4.06 -1.45 -5.72
N ILE A 554 3.37 -1.46 -4.57
CA ILE A 554 2.18 -0.61 -4.36
C ILE A 554 2.57 0.86 -4.33
N THR A 555 3.69 1.19 -3.69
CA THR A 555 4.18 2.57 -3.65
C THR A 555 4.45 3.10 -5.06
N LEU A 556 4.86 2.23 -5.98
CA LEU A 556 5.16 2.55 -7.36
C LEU A 556 4.01 2.23 -8.35
N SER A 557 2.81 1.91 -7.86
CA SER A 557 1.64 1.63 -8.72
C SER A 557 0.79 2.86 -9.05
N GLY A 558 1.18 4.04 -8.54
CA GLY A 558 0.56 5.33 -8.87
C GLY A 558 0.54 5.62 -10.37
N LYS A 559 -0.48 6.37 -10.83
CA LYS A 559 -0.67 6.70 -12.26
C LYS A 559 0.51 7.49 -12.83
N GLU A 560 1.16 8.30 -12.00
CA GLU A 560 2.35 9.08 -12.31
C GLU A 560 3.56 8.25 -12.73
N TYR A 561 3.56 6.94 -12.46
CA TYR A 561 4.65 6.03 -12.79
C TYR A 561 4.38 5.18 -14.05
N GLN A 562 3.18 5.26 -14.64
CA GLN A 562 2.75 4.34 -15.70
C GLN A 562 3.38 4.63 -17.06
N ASN A 563 3.68 5.91 -17.34
CA ASN A 563 4.19 6.35 -18.65
C ASN A 563 5.72 6.42 -18.73
N LEU A 564 6.41 6.05 -17.64
CA LEU A 564 7.87 6.10 -17.62
C LEU A 564 8.48 5.04 -18.54
N ALA A 565 9.38 5.47 -19.42
CA ALA A 565 10.03 4.63 -20.42
C ALA A 565 11.55 4.58 -20.19
N VAL A 566 12.13 3.38 -20.21
CA VAL A 566 13.59 3.20 -20.19
C VAL A 566 14.10 3.17 -21.63
N LEU A 567 15.06 4.03 -21.93
CA LEU A 567 15.67 4.22 -23.24
C LEU A 567 17.20 4.22 -23.07
N ASP A 568 17.88 3.34 -23.80
CA ASP A 568 19.34 3.23 -23.84
C ASP A 568 19.94 4.02 -25.01
#